data_AF-A3V5Z3-F1
#
_entry.id   AF-A3V5Z3-F1
#
_cell.length_a   1.000
_cell.length_b   1.000
_cell.length_c   1.000
_cell.angle_alpha   90.00
_cell.angle_beta   90.00
_cell.angle_gamma   90.00
#
_symmetry.space_group_name_H-M   'P 1'
#
loop_
_entity.id
_entity.type
_entity.pdbx_description
1 polymer ?
#
loop_
_entity_poly.entity_id
_entity_poly.type
_entity_poly.pdbx_seq_one_letter_code
_entity_poly.pdbx_strand_id
1 'polypeptide(L)'
;MDGTFAIIFFITGLTDTYLNECPTGCYQLQEAPARAALQISDVVFQDDSISEEIYVTYDLARRYGVFQPVIGASATSDGSLWVGAGAKWTTQKVIDGPFFVEASFMPGLYAQGDGPDLGLPLEFRSALGVGYSFDNGATLSVLADHRSNGDLKDLNPGLETLGLRFAMVLD
;
A
#
# COMPACT_ATOMS: atom_id res chain seq x y z
N MET A 1 -8.17 16.60 -0.71
CA MET A 1 -7.57 15.45 0.00
C MET A 1 -8.57 14.31 0.06
N ASP A 2 -8.22 13.15 -0.50
CA ASP A 2 -8.99 11.92 -0.33
C ASP A 2 -8.21 10.94 0.58
N GLY A 3 -8.33 11.13 1.89
CA GLY A 3 -7.73 10.26 2.90
C GLY A 3 -8.46 8.92 3.09
N THR A 4 -9.38 8.56 2.19
CA THR A 4 -10.29 7.42 2.36
C THR A 4 -9.54 6.10 2.50
N PHE A 5 -8.49 5.86 1.71
CA PHE A 5 -7.73 4.60 1.80
C PHE A 5 -7.01 4.44 3.14
N ALA A 6 -6.45 5.53 3.68
CA ALA A 6 -5.85 5.51 5.01
C ALA A 6 -6.90 5.22 6.09
N ILE A 7 -8.08 5.83 6.01
CA ILE A 7 -9.19 5.58 6.94
C ILE A 7 -9.64 4.13 6.86
N ILE A 8 -9.83 3.59 5.65
CA ILE A 8 -10.19 2.18 5.45
C ILE A 8 -9.15 1.27 6.09
N PHE A 9 -7.86 1.51 5.84
CA PHE A 9 -6.76 0.74 6.43
C PHE A 9 -6.84 0.71 7.96
N PHE A 10 -6.99 1.86 8.62
CA PHE A 10 -7.05 1.92 10.07
C PHE A 10 -8.32 1.27 10.62
N ILE A 11 -9.49 1.57 10.08
CA ILE A 11 -10.75 1.00 10.57
C ILE A 11 -10.76 -0.51 10.41
N THR A 12 -10.45 -1.02 9.23
CA THR A 12 -10.51 -2.45 8.94
C THR A 12 -9.44 -3.22 9.70
N GLY A 13 -8.18 -2.76 9.69
CA GLY A 13 -7.09 -3.43 10.38
C GLY A 13 -7.23 -3.43 11.91
N LEU A 14 -7.64 -2.30 12.50
CA LEU A 14 -7.87 -2.23 13.96
C LEU A 14 -9.07 -3.09 14.39
N THR A 15 -10.13 -3.11 13.58
CA THR A 15 -11.31 -3.95 13.83
C THR A 15 -10.98 -5.43 13.70
N ASP A 16 -10.25 -5.84 12.65
CA ASP A 16 -9.82 -7.22 12.47
C ASP A 16 -8.90 -7.67 13.62
N THR A 17 -7.98 -6.80 14.05
CA THR A 17 -7.15 -7.05 15.23
C THR A 17 -8.00 -7.27 16.48
N TYR A 18 -8.93 -6.35 16.75
CA TYR A 18 -9.77 -6.42 17.95
C TYR A 18 -10.63 -7.69 17.97
N LEU A 19 -11.22 -8.05 16.84
CA LEU A 19 -12.13 -9.20 16.77
C LEU A 19 -11.38 -10.54 16.72
N ASN A 20 -10.23 -10.61 16.04
CA ASN A 20 -9.61 -11.88 15.69
C ASN A 20 -8.24 -12.15 16.34
N GLU A 21 -7.51 -11.13 16.79
CA GLU A 21 -6.17 -11.29 17.38
C GLU A 21 -6.19 -11.03 18.90
N CYS A 22 -6.99 -10.07 19.37
CA CYS A 22 -7.05 -9.74 20.80
C CYS A 22 -7.54 -10.84 21.75
N PRO A 23 -8.43 -11.78 21.36
CA PRO A 23 -8.80 -12.90 22.22
C PRO A 23 -7.65 -13.83 22.60
N THR A 24 -6.59 -13.90 21.79
CA THR A 24 -5.43 -14.79 21.99
C THR A 24 -4.15 -14.02 22.33
N GLY A 25 -4.14 -12.71 22.11
CA GLY A 25 -3.05 -11.80 22.44
C GLY A 25 -2.98 -10.70 21.38
N CYS A 26 -3.43 -9.49 21.71
CA CYS A 26 -3.41 -8.35 20.78
C CYS A 26 -1.98 -8.09 20.26
N TYR A 27 -1.84 -7.88 18.95
CA TYR A 27 -0.57 -7.50 18.28
C TYR A 27 0.62 -8.44 18.54
N GLN A 28 0.38 -9.71 18.82
CA GLN A 28 1.46 -10.69 18.96
C GLN A 28 2.27 -10.79 17.67
N LEU A 29 3.59 -10.90 17.83
CA LEU A 29 4.52 -11.14 16.74
C LEU A 29 4.28 -12.56 16.20
N GLN A 30 4.02 -12.67 14.90
CA GLN A 30 3.78 -13.93 14.21
C GLN A 30 4.63 -13.98 12.93
N GLU A 31 4.97 -15.18 12.48
CA GLU A 31 5.56 -15.37 11.16
C GLU A 31 4.54 -15.02 10.07
N ALA A 32 5.03 -14.47 8.97
CA ALA A 32 4.25 -14.16 7.78
C ALA A 32 5.12 -14.41 6.55
N PRO A 33 4.56 -14.86 5.41
CA PRO A 33 5.34 -15.08 4.19
C PRO A 33 6.03 -13.78 3.76
N ALA A 34 7.33 -13.85 3.49
CA ALA A 34 8.08 -12.71 2.96
C ALA A 34 7.77 -12.57 1.47
N ARG A 35 7.56 -11.33 1.00
CA ARG A 35 7.17 -11.10 -0.39
C ARG A 35 7.97 -10.00 -1.03
N ALA A 36 8.50 -10.26 -2.22
CA ALA A 36 8.95 -9.20 -3.13
C ALA A 36 7.86 -8.96 -4.18
N ALA A 37 7.52 -7.70 -4.42
CA ALA A 37 6.52 -7.34 -5.40
C ALA A 37 6.99 -6.26 -6.36
N LEU A 38 6.50 -6.35 -7.59
CA LEU A 38 6.60 -5.34 -8.63
C LEU A 38 5.18 -4.88 -8.97
N GLN A 39 4.97 -3.57 -8.94
CA GLN A 39 3.75 -2.92 -9.35
C GLN A 39 4.04 -1.97 -10.51
N ILE A 40 3.16 -1.99 -11.50
CA ILE A 40 3.16 -1.05 -12.63
C ILE A 40 1.81 -0.34 -12.59
N SER A 41 1.83 0.98 -12.61
CA SER A 41 0.64 1.80 -12.45
C SER A 41 0.58 2.94 -13.46
N ASP A 42 -0.64 3.33 -13.80
CA ASP A 42 -0.95 4.67 -14.32
C ASP A 42 -0.93 5.67 -13.14
N VAL A 43 -0.34 6.85 -13.36
CA VAL A 43 -0.34 7.96 -12.41
C VAL A 43 -1.42 8.94 -12.85
N VAL A 44 -2.38 9.16 -11.96
CA VAL A 44 -3.54 10.02 -12.21
C VAL A 44 -3.44 11.26 -11.34
N PHE A 45 -3.66 12.42 -11.95
CA PHE A 45 -3.70 13.70 -11.25
C PHE A 45 -4.89 14.52 -11.74
N GLN A 46 -5.82 14.83 -10.85
CA GLN A 46 -7.05 15.57 -11.18
C GLN A 46 -7.81 14.97 -12.37
N ASP A 47 -8.01 13.65 -12.35
CA ASP A 47 -8.68 12.86 -13.39
C ASP A 47 -7.92 12.68 -14.72
N ASP A 48 -6.72 13.25 -14.85
CA ASP A 48 -5.85 13.07 -16.02
C ASP A 48 -4.75 12.04 -15.77
N SER A 49 -4.53 11.13 -16.73
CA SER A 49 -3.33 10.27 -16.76
C SER A 49 -2.14 11.10 -17.22
N ILE A 50 -1.11 11.17 -16.37
CA ILE A 50 0.03 12.09 -16.56
C ILE A 50 1.39 11.39 -16.64
N SER A 51 1.52 10.17 -16.13
CA SER A 51 2.79 9.44 -16.04
C SER A 51 2.53 7.96 -15.77
N GLU A 52 3.56 7.13 -15.90
CA GLU A 52 3.56 5.74 -15.47
C GLU A 52 4.47 5.57 -14.24
N GLU A 53 4.14 4.68 -13.32
CA GLU A 53 4.95 4.39 -12.14
C GLU A 53 5.36 2.91 -12.09
N ILE A 54 6.65 2.67 -11.79
CA ILE A 54 7.12 1.37 -11.29
C ILE A 54 7.31 1.49 -9.78
N TYR A 55 6.70 0.57 -9.04
CA TYR A 55 6.79 0.50 -7.59
C TYR A 55 7.24 -0.90 -7.14
N VAL A 56 8.31 -0.97 -6.36
CA VAL A 56 8.80 -2.21 -5.76
C VAL A 56 8.55 -2.21 -4.26
N THR A 57 8.09 -3.35 -3.73
CA THR A 57 7.87 -3.52 -2.29
C THR A 57 8.45 -4.81 -1.76
N TYR A 58 8.79 -4.80 -0.48
CA TYR A 58 9.22 -5.96 0.28
C TYR A 58 8.42 -6.06 1.58
N ASP A 59 7.61 -7.11 1.69
CA ASP A 59 6.88 -7.47 2.91
C ASP A 59 7.79 -8.31 3.81
N LEU A 60 7.96 -7.91 5.07
CA LEU A 60 8.85 -8.60 5.99
C LEU A 60 8.27 -9.97 6.40
N ALA A 61 9.16 -10.91 6.77
CA ALA A 61 8.83 -12.27 7.22
C ALA A 61 8.16 -12.34 8.61
N ARG A 62 7.38 -11.32 8.97
CA ARG A 62 6.74 -11.18 10.28
C ARG A 62 5.56 -10.23 10.21
N ARG A 63 4.57 -10.43 11.08
CA ARG A 63 3.44 -9.50 11.29
C ARG A 63 3.19 -9.28 12.79
N TYR A 64 2.58 -8.15 13.12
CA TYR A 64 2.15 -7.81 14.47
C TYR A 64 0.62 -7.79 14.48
N GLY A 65 0.00 -8.86 14.98
CA GLY A 65 -1.42 -9.11 14.72
C GLY A 65 -1.67 -9.18 13.21
N VAL A 66 -2.60 -8.36 12.69
CA VAL A 66 -2.95 -8.34 11.26
C VAL A 66 -2.06 -7.45 10.40
N PHE A 67 -1.16 -6.68 11.00
CA PHE A 67 -0.32 -5.70 10.29
C PHE A 67 1.06 -6.27 9.96
N GLN A 68 1.33 -6.47 8.68
CA GLN A 68 2.63 -6.89 8.18
C GLN A 68 3.47 -5.66 7.80
N PRO A 69 4.67 -5.46 8.39
CA PRO A 69 5.55 -4.39 7.99
C PRO A 69 6.00 -4.53 6.53
N VAL A 70 6.03 -3.41 5.82
CA VAL A 70 6.39 -3.33 4.40
C VAL A 70 7.32 -2.14 4.18
N ILE A 71 8.28 -2.30 3.28
CA ILE A 71 9.11 -1.22 2.74
C ILE A 71 8.91 -1.13 1.23
N GLY A 72 9.05 0.05 0.65
CA GLY A 72 8.87 0.22 -0.79
C GLY A 72 9.58 1.44 -1.36
N ALA A 73 9.82 1.40 -2.66
CA ALA A 73 10.35 2.52 -3.43
C ALA A 73 9.73 2.54 -4.83
N SER A 74 9.35 3.73 -5.31
CA SER A 74 8.82 3.93 -6.66
C SER A 74 9.57 5.00 -7.44
N ALA A 75 9.47 4.88 -8.76
CA ALA A 75 9.93 5.87 -9.71
C ALA A 75 8.88 6.04 -10.82
N THR A 76 8.62 7.28 -11.21
CA THR A 76 7.69 7.62 -12.27
C THR A 76 8.43 7.97 -13.57
N SER A 77 7.75 7.88 -14.70
CA SER A 77 8.32 8.14 -16.04
C SER A 77 8.78 9.59 -16.25
N ASP A 78 8.22 10.53 -15.48
CA ASP A 78 8.56 11.95 -15.37
C ASP A 78 9.59 12.23 -14.26
N GLY A 79 10.22 11.19 -13.69
CA GLY A 79 11.39 11.32 -12.83
C GLY A 79 11.13 11.59 -11.35
N SER A 80 9.87 11.53 -10.90
CA SER A 80 9.54 11.61 -9.48
C SER A 80 9.89 10.30 -8.76
N LEU A 81 10.36 10.39 -7.52
CA LEU A 81 10.77 9.25 -6.71
C LEU A 81 10.01 9.24 -5.39
N TRP A 82 9.73 8.04 -4.87
CA TRP A 82 9.20 7.88 -3.51
C TRP A 82 9.88 6.70 -2.81
N VAL A 83 10.15 6.81 -1.52
CA VAL A 83 10.62 5.71 -0.67
C VAL A 83 9.95 5.76 0.69
N GLY A 84 9.49 4.62 1.20
CA GLY A 84 8.77 4.60 2.46
C GLY A 84 8.72 3.25 3.14
N ALA A 85 8.19 3.27 4.35
CA ALA A 85 8.00 2.09 5.18
C ALA A 85 6.72 2.24 5.98
N GLY A 86 5.97 1.15 6.14
CA GLY A 86 4.72 1.17 6.88
C GLY A 86 4.17 -0.23 7.09
N ALA A 87 2.85 -0.35 6.98
CA ALA A 87 2.16 -1.62 7.23
C ALA A 87 1.12 -1.92 6.15
N LYS A 88 0.97 -3.23 5.90
CA LYS A 88 -0.05 -3.82 5.04
C LYS A 88 -0.98 -4.67 5.90
N TRP A 89 -2.26 -4.57 5.61
CA TRP A 89 -3.31 -5.45 6.10
C TRP A 89 -3.85 -6.26 4.92
N THR A 90 -4.04 -7.57 5.10
CA THR A 90 -4.54 -8.46 4.05
C THR A 90 -5.50 -9.47 4.67
N THR A 91 -6.63 -9.70 4.00
CA THR A 91 -7.63 -10.66 4.46
C THR A 91 -8.27 -11.42 3.31
N GLN A 92 -8.50 -12.71 3.53
CA GLN A 92 -9.31 -13.58 2.66
C GLN A 92 -10.71 -13.82 3.25
N LYS A 93 -11.05 -13.21 4.39
CA LYS A 93 -12.32 -13.47 5.10
C LYS A 93 -13.55 -12.82 4.43
N VAL A 94 -13.34 -11.98 3.42
CA VAL A 94 -14.38 -11.11 2.84
C VAL A 94 -14.83 -11.62 1.46
N ILE A 95 -14.00 -12.41 0.78
CA ILE A 95 -14.27 -12.93 -0.57
C ILE A 95 -13.92 -14.42 -0.56
N ASP A 96 -14.84 -15.27 -1.02
CA ASP A 96 -14.63 -16.71 -1.07
C ASP A 96 -13.53 -17.11 -2.05
N GLY A 97 -12.85 -18.23 -1.76
CA GLY A 97 -11.85 -18.82 -2.65
C GLY A 97 -10.46 -18.17 -2.54
N PRO A 98 -9.67 -18.14 -3.63
CA PRO A 98 -8.28 -17.66 -3.61
C PRO A 98 -8.16 -16.13 -3.59
N PHE A 99 -9.26 -15.40 -3.43
CA PHE A 99 -9.26 -13.95 -3.49
C PHE A 99 -8.95 -13.31 -2.13
N PHE A 100 -8.34 -12.13 -2.16
CA PHE A 100 -8.08 -11.34 -0.96
C PHE A 100 -8.36 -9.86 -1.19
N VAL A 101 -8.58 -9.15 -0.10
CA VAL A 101 -8.57 -7.69 -0.03
C VAL A 101 -7.31 -7.26 0.72
N GLU A 102 -6.69 -6.18 0.27
CA GLU A 102 -5.56 -5.58 0.96
C GLU A 102 -5.73 -4.08 1.11
N ALA A 103 -5.20 -3.54 2.21
CA ALA A 103 -5.00 -2.11 2.37
C ALA A 103 -3.61 -1.86 2.96
N SER A 104 -3.02 -0.70 2.68
CA SER A 104 -1.75 -0.31 3.28
C SER A 104 -1.70 1.15 3.63
N PHE A 105 -0.87 1.49 4.61
CA PHE A 105 -0.51 2.86 4.94
C PHE A 105 0.99 2.94 5.20
N MET A 106 1.67 3.82 4.47
CA MET A 106 3.12 3.96 4.47
C MET A 106 3.51 5.44 4.44
N PRO A 107 4.05 6.00 5.53
CA PRO A 107 4.83 7.23 5.46
C PRO A 107 6.06 7.05 4.56
N GLY A 108 6.40 8.08 3.79
CA GLY A 108 7.57 8.06 2.93
C GLY A 108 8.10 9.45 2.58
N LEU A 109 9.22 9.45 1.89
CA LEU A 109 9.85 10.63 1.33
C LEU A 109 9.64 10.66 -0.18
N TYR A 110 9.13 11.77 -0.67
CA TYR A 110 8.90 12.09 -2.08
C TYR A 110 9.96 13.09 -2.56
N ALA A 111 10.54 12.81 -3.71
CA ALA A 111 11.35 13.73 -4.46
C ALA A 111 10.67 14.01 -5.79
N GLN A 112 10.23 15.25 -5.97
CA GLN A 112 9.52 15.69 -7.17
C GLN A 112 10.45 15.69 -8.39
N GLY A 113 9.98 15.09 -9.50
CA GLY A 113 10.54 15.25 -10.83
C GLY A 113 9.80 16.33 -11.62
N ASP A 114 9.41 16.03 -12.86
CA ASP A 114 8.59 16.92 -13.69
C ASP A 114 7.08 16.80 -13.41
N GLY A 115 6.70 15.97 -12.43
CA GLY A 115 5.33 15.74 -11.98
C GLY A 115 4.79 16.81 -11.01
N PRO A 116 3.55 16.62 -10.52
CA PRO A 116 2.89 17.56 -9.62
C PRO A 116 3.68 17.83 -8.33
N ASP A 117 3.64 19.09 -7.88
CA ASP A 117 4.16 19.50 -6.56
C ASP A 117 3.17 19.08 -5.47
N LEU A 118 3.57 18.12 -4.65
CA LEU A 118 2.76 17.61 -3.54
C LEU A 118 2.89 18.46 -2.26
N GLY A 119 3.73 19.49 -2.29
CA GLY A 119 3.89 20.48 -1.24
C GLY A 119 4.97 20.14 -0.22
N LEU A 120 5.11 18.88 0.20
CA LEU A 120 6.14 18.46 1.16
C LEU A 120 6.96 17.29 0.63
N PRO A 121 8.21 17.13 1.09
CA PRO A 121 8.94 15.87 0.88
C PRO A 121 8.33 14.72 1.67
N LEU A 122 7.62 14.97 2.78
CA LEU A 122 6.95 13.92 3.55
C LEU A 122 5.57 13.65 2.93
N GLU A 123 5.39 12.47 2.37
CA GLU A 123 4.16 12.05 1.70
C GLU A 123 3.73 10.67 2.19
N PHE A 124 2.48 10.57 2.67
CA PHE A 124 1.86 9.31 3.09
C PHE A 124 1.25 8.62 1.88
N ARG A 125 1.68 7.39 1.60
CA ARG A 125 1.07 6.52 0.59
C ARG A 125 0.08 5.57 1.26
N SER A 126 -1.18 5.66 0.88
CA SER A 126 -2.22 4.73 1.31
C SER A 126 -2.82 4.01 0.11
N ALA A 127 -3.13 2.73 0.23
CA ALA A 127 -3.61 1.93 -0.89
C ALA A 127 -4.75 1.00 -0.47
N LEU A 128 -5.60 0.67 -1.43
CA LEU A 128 -6.64 -0.34 -1.34
C LEU A 128 -6.59 -1.21 -2.60
N GLY A 129 -6.68 -2.52 -2.42
CA GLY A 129 -6.58 -3.46 -3.52
C GLY A 129 -7.39 -4.73 -3.32
N VAL A 130 -7.63 -5.40 -4.44
CA VAL A 130 -8.19 -6.75 -4.50
C VAL A 130 -7.25 -7.62 -5.31
N GLY A 131 -7.09 -8.87 -4.90
CA GLY A 131 -6.15 -9.76 -5.55
C GLY A 131 -6.53 -11.22 -5.50
N TYR A 132 -5.72 -12.00 -6.18
CA TYR A 132 -5.80 -13.44 -6.32
C TYR A 132 -4.49 -14.06 -5.82
N SER A 133 -4.60 -15.09 -4.98
CA SER A 133 -3.49 -15.90 -4.49
C SER A 133 -3.39 -17.20 -5.28
N PHE A 134 -2.24 -17.44 -5.89
CA PHE A 134 -1.93 -18.69 -6.58
C PHE A 134 -1.53 -19.79 -5.59
N ASP A 135 -1.63 -21.06 -6.00
CA ASP A 135 -1.28 -22.23 -5.16
C ASP A 135 0.18 -22.25 -4.72
N ASN A 136 1.08 -21.63 -5.50
CA ASN A 136 2.49 -21.46 -5.14
C ASN A 136 2.73 -20.26 -4.19
N GLY A 137 1.66 -19.66 -3.68
CA GLY A 137 1.68 -18.52 -2.79
C GLY A 137 1.95 -17.17 -3.45
N ALA A 138 2.25 -17.10 -4.75
CA ALA A 138 2.35 -15.83 -5.47
C ALA A 138 1.00 -15.10 -5.45
N THR A 139 1.01 -13.78 -5.67
CA THR A 139 -0.21 -12.98 -5.75
C THR A 139 -0.22 -12.05 -6.95
N LEU A 140 -1.42 -11.81 -7.48
CA LEU A 140 -1.71 -10.78 -8.47
C LEU A 140 -2.83 -9.90 -7.94
N SER A 141 -2.63 -8.58 -7.86
CA SER A 141 -3.64 -7.63 -7.40
C SER A 141 -3.80 -6.42 -8.32
N VAL A 142 -5.01 -5.87 -8.32
CA VAL A 142 -5.32 -4.52 -8.82
C VAL A 142 -5.43 -3.62 -7.59
N LEU A 143 -4.74 -2.48 -7.60
CA LEU A 143 -4.73 -1.57 -6.48
C LEU A 143 -4.88 -0.12 -6.94
N ALA A 144 -5.60 0.65 -6.15
CA ALA A 144 -5.55 2.10 -6.19
C ALA A 144 -4.74 2.61 -5.00
N ASP A 145 -3.91 3.63 -5.20
CA ASP A 145 -3.21 4.30 -4.12
C ASP A 145 -3.29 5.83 -4.24
N HIS A 146 -3.16 6.47 -3.08
CA HIS A 146 -3.22 7.92 -2.90
C HIS A 146 -2.02 8.35 -2.06
N ARG A 147 -1.29 9.34 -2.55
CA ARG A 147 -0.17 10.01 -1.89
C ARG A 147 -0.56 11.43 -1.52
N SER A 148 -0.38 11.80 -0.25
CA SER A 148 -0.58 13.17 0.21
C SER A 148 0.19 13.46 1.50
N ASN A 149 0.40 14.74 1.80
CA ASN A 149 1.03 15.16 3.04
C ASN A 149 0.04 15.28 4.21
N GLY A 150 -1.22 14.88 4.02
CA GLY A 150 -2.25 14.89 5.07
C GLY A 150 -2.62 16.29 5.54
N ASP A 151 -2.56 17.29 4.66
CA ASP A 151 -2.79 18.71 4.95
C ASP A 151 -1.84 19.28 6.03
N LEU A 152 -0.64 18.70 6.16
CA LEU A 152 0.44 19.27 6.97
C LEU A 152 1.00 20.57 6.38
N LYS A 153 0.70 20.84 5.10
CA LYS A 153 0.97 22.11 4.41
C LYS A 153 -0.25 22.50 3.58
N ASP A 154 -0.42 23.81 3.35
CA ASP A 154 -1.52 24.37 2.55
C ASP A 154 -1.59 23.79 1.12
N LEU A 155 -0.42 23.55 0.49
CA LEU A 155 -0.35 22.87 -0.79
C LEU A 155 -0.35 21.36 -0.54
N ASN A 156 -1.47 20.71 -0.89
CA ASN A 156 -1.64 19.26 -0.81
C ASN A 156 -2.65 18.78 -1.86
N PRO A 157 -2.29 18.77 -3.15
CA PRO A 157 -3.24 18.39 -4.20
C PRO A 157 -3.57 16.89 -4.16
N GLY A 158 -2.67 16.06 -3.62
CA GLY A 158 -2.74 14.60 -3.72
C GLY A 158 -2.18 14.08 -5.04
N LEU A 159 -1.90 12.78 -5.09
CA LEU A 159 -1.51 12.07 -6.30
C LEU A 159 -1.97 10.62 -6.25
N GLU A 160 -2.67 10.21 -7.29
CA GLU A 160 -3.35 8.93 -7.37
C GLU A 160 -2.62 7.99 -8.32
N THR A 161 -2.83 6.70 -8.10
CA THR A 161 -2.26 5.65 -8.92
C THR A 161 -3.28 4.52 -9.03
N LEU A 162 -3.39 3.92 -10.21
CA LEU A 162 -4.13 2.68 -10.43
C LEU A 162 -3.20 1.69 -11.14
N GLY A 163 -2.99 0.52 -10.54
CA GLY A 163 -1.97 -0.40 -11.04
C GLY A 163 -2.24 -1.87 -10.80
N LEU A 164 -1.38 -2.67 -11.41
CA LEU A 164 -1.28 -4.11 -11.24
C LEU A 164 -0.02 -4.43 -10.46
N ARG A 165 -0.14 -5.28 -9.44
CA ARG A 165 0.98 -5.78 -8.64
C ARG A 165 1.10 -7.29 -8.74
N PHE A 166 2.29 -7.76 -9.06
CA PHE A 166 2.67 -9.16 -8.90
C PHE A 166 3.62 -9.30 -7.72
N ALA A 167 3.35 -10.24 -6.81
CA ALA A 167 4.22 -10.53 -5.68
C ALA A 167 4.56 -12.02 -5.61
N MET A 168 5.82 -12.32 -5.31
CA MET A 168 6.34 -13.67 -5.15
C MET A 168 6.72 -13.91 -3.69
N VAL A 169 6.42 -15.10 -3.18
CA VAL A 169 6.89 -15.60 -1.89
C VAL A 169 8.39 -15.87 -1.98
N LEU A 170 9.13 -15.60 -0.90
CA LEU A 170 10.59 -15.77 -0.85
C LEU A 170 11.05 -16.89 0.09
N ASP A 171 10.13 -17.46 0.86
CA ASP A 171 10.31 -18.57 1.80
C ASP A 171 9.82 -19.92 1.26
#